data_AF-A0A9W6NSW3-F1
#
_entry.id   AF-A0A9W6NSW3-F1
#
_cell.length_a   1.000
_cell.length_b   1.000
_cell.length_c   1.000
_cell.angle_alpha   90.00
_cell.angle_beta   90.00
_cell.angle_gamma   90.00
#
_symmetry.space_group_name_H-M   'P 1'
#
loop_
_entity.id
_entity.type
_entity.pdbx_description
1 polymer ?
#
loop_
_entity_poly.entity_id
_entity_poly.type
_entity_poly.pdbx_seq_one_letter_code
_entity_poly.pdbx_strand_id
1 'polypeptide(L)'
;MTAPTPTWDEFAAALRTELSRLGDGMTVVIVWKERSWLSAQFAQGRQSLWAEVSGQRLGDEEYTRADTPEDRRILESHGWLPPDPAETFWWHRTVAYPPTSAEYREIVAGVVAALRDVNGVPGPEHLGYRAWEALEGNRYRTLDLPGVEALPLRAPGARA
;
A
#
# COMPACT_ATOMS: atom_id res chain seq x y z
N MET A 1 29.00 10.14 -6.26
CA MET A 1 28.34 10.16 -4.94
C MET A 1 26.93 9.65 -5.15
N THR A 2 26.59 8.49 -4.62
CA THR A 2 25.22 7.96 -4.65
C THR A 2 24.37 8.83 -3.73
N ALA A 3 23.16 9.22 -4.14
CA ALA A 3 22.24 9.94 -3.28
C ALA A 3 21.96 9.13 -2.00
N PRO A 4 21.73 9.77 -0.84
CA PRO A 4 21.39 9.06 0.39
C PRO A 4 20.11 8.23 0.21
N THR A 5 20.07 7.05 0.83
CA THR A 5 18.88 6.21 0.88
C THR A 5 17.76 6.93 1.64
N PRO A 6 16.55 7.05 1.08
CA PRO A 6 15.43 7.70 1.76
C PRO A 6 14.96 6.95 3.00
N THR A 7 14.53 7.72 3.99
CA THR A 7 13.96 7.20 5.24
C THR A 7 12.48 6.83 5.10
N TRP A 8 11.97 6.00 6.02
CA TRP A 8 10.54 5.71 6.11
C TRP A 8 9.68 6.94 6.36
N ASP A 9 10.20 7.95 7.07
CA ASP A 9 9.49 9.20 7.34
C ASP A 9 9.37 10.08 6.09
N GLU A 10 10.44 10.14 5.27
CA GLU A 10 10.41 10.82 3.97
C GLU A 10 9.44 10.14 3.01
N PHE A 11 9.48 8.80 2.94
CA PHE A 11 8.51 8.02 2.17
C PHE A 11 7.07 8.28 2.65
N ALA A 12 6.82 8.26 3.97
CA ALA A 12 5.49 8.52 4.53
C ALA A 12 4.99 9.93 4.20
N ALA A 13 5.85 10.94 4.34
CA ALA A 13 5.50 12.32 4.02
C ALA A 13 5.13 12.49 2.54
N ALA A 14 5.92 11.89 1.64
CA ALA A 14 5.68 11.92 0.20
C ALA A 14 4.40 11.16 -0.18
N LEU A 15 4.22 9.93 0.34
CA LEU A 15 3.02 9.13 0.08
C LEU A 15 1.76 9.87 0.51
N ARG A 16 1.76 10.50 1.68
CA ARG A 16 0.63 11.32 2.13
C ARG A 16 0.30 12.44 1.15
N THR A 17 1.31 13.15 0.66
CA THR A 17 1.14 14.24 -0.30
C THR A 17 0.59 13.71 -1.62
N GLU A 18 1.10 12.60 -2.13
CA GLU A 18 0.62 11.98 -3.37
C GLU A 18 -0.80 11.43 -3.23
N LEU A 19 -1.14 10.78 -2.11
CA LEU A 19 -2.50 10.30 -1.84
C LEU A 19 -3.54 11.43 -1.82
N SER A 20 -3.19 12.59 -1.24
CA SER A 20 -4.09 13.76 -1.22
C SER A 20 -4.37 14.38 -2.60
N ARG A 21 -3.60 14.00 -3.63
CA ARG A 21 -3.73 14.48 -5.01
C ARG A 21 -4.45 13.48 -5.91
N LEU A 22 -4.81 12.31 -5.38
CA LEU A 22 -5.51 11.30 -6.16
C LEU A 22 -6.93 11.77 -6.49
N GLY A 23 -7.30 11.65 -7.76
CA GLY A 23 -8.67 11.83 -8.23
C GLY A 23 -9.48 10.54 -8.10
N ASP A 24 -10.78 10.65 -8.36
CA ASP A 24 -11.67 9.50 -8.49
C ASP A 24 -11.15 8.51 -9.55
N GLY A 25 -11.24 7.22 -9.25
CA GLY A 25 -10.77 6.15 -10.13
C GLY A 25 -9.28 5.87 -10.07
N MET A 26 -8.50 6.60 -9.25
CA MET A 26 -7.08 6.34 -9.10
C MET A 26 -6.81 5.08 -8.27
N THR A 27 -5.91 4.24 -8.75
CA THR A 27 -5.36 3.10 -8.00
C THR A 27 -3.85 3.27 -7.85
N VAL A 28 -3.35 3.00 -6.66
CA VAL A 28 -1.91 2.95 -6.35
C VAL A 28 -1.60 1.62 -5.70
N VAL A 29 -0.58 0.91 -6.20
CA VAL A 29 -0.07 -0.32 -5.60
C VAL A 29 1.41 -0.15 -5.32
N ILE A 30 1.82 -0.41 -4.09
CA ILE A 30 3.20 -0.39 -3.63
C ILE A 30 3.56 -1.82 -3.25
N VAL A 31 4.67 -2.34 -3.76
CA VAL A 31 5.09 -3.73 -3.57
C VAL A 31 6.54 -3.79 -3.08
N TRP A 32 6.88 -4.81 -2.29
CA TRP A 32 8.27 -5.18 -2.09
C TRP A 32 8.77 -5.90 -3.35
N LYS A 33 9.81 -5.37 -4.01
CA LYS A 33 10.30 -5.88 -5.30
C LYS A 33 10.76 -7.35 -5.24
N GLU A 34 11.32 -7.79 -4.12
CA GLU A 34 11.78 -9.17 -3.93
C GLU A 34 10.64 -10.14 -3.59
N ARG A 35 9.52 -9.63 -3.07
CA ARG A 35 8.34 -10.40 -2.66
C ARG A 35 7.09 -9.63 -3.05
N SER A 36 6.78 -9.58 -4.34
CA SER A 36 5.80 -8.63 -4.92
C SER A 36 4.36 -8.78 -4.45
N TRP A 37 4.08 -9.84 -3.70
CA TRP A 37 2.82 -10.11 -3.03
C TRP A 37 2.70 -9.47 -1.65
N LEU A 38 3.82 -9.01 -1.09
CA LEU A 38 3.89 -8.10 0.03
C LEU A 38 3.70 -6.69 -0.51
N SER A 39 2.52 -6.14 -0.28
CA SER A 39 2.04 -4.95 -0.94
C SER A 39 1.09 -4.13 -0.07
N ALA A 40 0.99 -2.86 -0.40
CA ALA A 40 -0.08 -1.97 0.01
C ALA A 40 -0.80 -1.46 -1.25
N GLN A 41 -2.12 -1.37 -1.20
CA GLN A 41 -2.94 -0.87 -2.30
C GLN A 41 -3.87 0.23 -1.81
N PHE A 42 -4.11 1.22 -2.67
CA PHE A 42 -5.08 2.28 -2.47
C PHE A 42 -5.99 2.34 -3.69
N ALA A 43 -7.30 2.40 -3.47
CA ALA A 43 -8.29 2.71 -4.49
C ALA A 43 -9.08 3.94 -4.05
N GLN A 44 -8.90 5.04 -4.78
CA GLN A 44 -9.63 6.29 -4.57
C GLN A 44 -10.93 6.25 -5.37
N GLY A 45 -12.06 6.17 -4.67
CA GLY A 45 -13.39 6.30 -5.27
C GLY A 45 -14.03 7.66 -4.98
N ARG A 46 -15.20 7.92 -5.56
CA ARG A 46 -15.95 9.18 -5.36
C ARG A 46 -16.26 9.52 -3.91
N GLN A 47 -16.45 8.51 -3.07
CA GLN A 47 -16.97 8.65 -1.70
C GLN A 47 -16.04 8.10 -0.62
N SER A 48 -14.98 7.40 -1.00
CA SER A 48 -14.07 6.78 -0.04
C SER A 48 -12.68 6.58 -0.62
N LEU A 49 -11.70 6.51 0.28
CA LEU A 49 -10.39 5.93 0.02
C LEU A 49 -10.38 4.54 0.66
N TRP A 50 -10.26 3.51 -0.17
CA TRP A 50 -10.05 2.13 0.27
C TRP A 50 -8.56 1.84 0.27
N ALA A 51 -8.04 1.35 1.39
CA ALA A 51 -6.66 0.94 1.53
C ALA A 51 -6.60 -0.54 1.91
N GLU A 52 -5.61 -1.25 1.39
CA GLU A 52 -5.32 -2.65 1.71
C GLU A 52 -3.84 -2.84 1.97
N VAL A 53 -3.50 -3.79 2.84
CA VAL A 53 -2.14 -4.30 3.01
C VAL A 53 -2.17 -5.83 3.02
N SER A 54 -1.06 -6.45 2.64
CA SER A 54 -0.90 -7.91 2.61
C SER A 54 -1.47 -8.59 3.85
N GLY A 55 -2.54 -9.34 3.60
CA GLY A 55 -3.25 -10.12 4.59
C GLY A 55 -2.96 -11.61 4.49
N GLN A 56 -3.90 -12.38 5.02
CA GLN A 56 -3.70 -13.79 5.31
C GLN A 56 -3.52 -14.62 4.03
N ARG A 57 -2.74 -15.69 4.20
CA ARG A 57 -2.28 -16.65 3.19
C ARG A 57 -3.26 -16.99 2.05
N LEU A 58 -2.79 -16.89 0.80
CA LEU A 58 -3.36 -17.56 -0.38
C LEU A 58 -2.52 -18.80 -0.71
N GLY A 59 -3.05 -20.02 -0.53
CA GLY A 59 -2.36 -21.27 -0.90
C GLY A 59 -1.18 -21.64 0.01
N ASP A 60 -0.28 -22.51 -0.42
CA ASP A 60 0.68 -23.23 0.45
C ASP A 60 2.02 -22.52 0.74
N GLU A 61 2.15 -21.25 0.36
CA GLU A 61 3.38 -20.47 0.53
C GLU A 61 3.23 -19.43 1.67
N GLU A 62 4.30 -19.13 2.41
CA GLU A 62 4.31 -18.16 3.53
C GLU A 62 4.34 -16.71 3.01
N TYR A 63 3.15 -16.15 2.75
CA TYR A 63 3.00 -14.83 2.11
C TYR A 63 2.91 -13.63 3.08
N THR A 64 2.80 -13.80 4.41
CA THR A 64 2.82 -12.69 5.37
C THR A 64 3.32 -13.12 6.75
N ARG A 65 3.93 -12.19 7.51
CA ARG A 65 4.19 -12.39 8.95
C ARG A 65 2.99 -12.04 9.82
N ALA A 66 1.97 -11.38 9.26
CA ALA A 66 0.74 -10.96 9.96
C ALA A 66 -0.11 -12.10 10.57
N ASP A 67 0.35 -13.35 10.51
CA ASP A 67 -0.29 -14.48 11.17
C ASP A 67 0.11 -14.61 12.65
N THR A 68 1.15 -13.91 13.12
CA THR A 68 1.49 -13.90 14.56
C THR A 68 0.55 -12.97 15.36
N PRO A 69 0.21 -13.30 16.62
CA PRO A 69 -0.59 -12.40 17.46
C PRO A 69 0.05 -11.03 17.71
N GLU A 70 1.36 -10.88 17.56
CA GLU A 70 2.06 -9.60 17.69
C GLU A 70 1.82 -8.72 16.46
N ASP A 71 2.05 -9.28 15.28
CA ASP A 71 1.88 -8.56 14.01
C ASP A 71 0.42 -8.14 13.78
N ARG A 72 -0.56 -8.99 14.17
CA ARG A 72 -1.98 -8.62 14.13
C ARG A 72 -2.30 -7.41 14.99
N ARG A 73 -1.73 -7.34 16.20
CA ARG A 73 -1.94 -6.20 17.11
C ARG A 73 -1.35 -4.91 16.53
N ILE A 74 -0.23 -4.98 15.84
CA ILE A 74 0.34 -3.82 15.14
C ILE A 74 -0.68 -3.30 14.13
N LEU A 75 -1.22 -4.16 13.27
CA LEU A 75 -2.20 -3.76 12.25
C LEU A 75 -3.50 -3.22 12.88
N GLU A 76 -4.07 -3.94 13.84
CA GLU A 76 -5.28 -3.51 14.55
C GLU A 76 -5.10 -2.16 15.25
N SER A 77 -3.92 -1.88 15.82
CA SER A 77 -3.62 -0.59 16.47
C SER A 77 -3.62 0.61 15.50
N HIS A 78 -3.44 0.34 14.20
CA HIS A 78 -3.54 1.32 13.12
C HIS A 78 -4.92 1.36 12.47
N GLY A 79 -5.92 0.68 13.06
CA GLY A 79 -7.29 0.66 12.57
C GLY A 79 -7.51 -0.19 11.32
N TRP A 80 -6.57 -1.10 11.02
CA TRP A 80 -6.79 -2.11 9.98
C TRP A 80 -7.82 -3.14 10.47
N LEU A 81 -8.75 -3.48 9.60
CA LEU A 81 -9.69 -4.58 9.81
C LEU A 81 -9.08 -5.88 9.26
N PRO A 82 -9.26 -7.01 9.96
CA PRO A 82 -8.73 -8.29 9.53
C PRO A 82 -9.38 -8.73 8.21
N PRO A 83 -8.69 -9.60 7.44
CA PRO A 83 -9.28 -10.25 6.27
C PRO A 83 -10.61 -10.92 6.63
N ASP A 84 -11.62 -10.67 5.81
CA ASP A 84 -12.88 -11.40 5.82
C ASP A 84 -12.95 -12.21 4.51
N PRO A 85 -12.87 -13.55 4.54
CA PRO A 85 -12.94 -14.36 3.32
C PRO A 85 -14.20 -14.15 2.47
N ALA A 86 -15.27 -13.57 3.03
CA ALA A 86 -16.46 -13.18 2.28
C ALA A 86 -16.29 -11.87 1.49
N GLU A 87 -15.37 -10.98 1.91
CA GLU A 87 -15.19 -9.63 1.35
C GLU A 87 -13.79 -9.41 0.75
N THR A 88 -12.72 -9.75 1.47
CA THR A 88 -11.33 -9.57 1.04
C THR A 88 -10.35 -10.48 1.80
N PHE A 89 -9.34 -11.01 1.10
CA PHE A 89 -8.24 -11.76 1.73
C PHE A 89 -7.16 -10.85 2.34
N TRP A 90 -7.34 -9.53 2.27
CA TRP A 90 -6.37 -8.52 2.67
C TRP A 90 -6.80 -7.83 3.97
N TRP A 91 -5.84 -7.32 4.75
CA TRP A 91 -6.20 -6.35 5.78
C TRP A 91 -6.64 -5.09 5.08
N HIS A 92 -7.73 -4.48 5.54
CA HIS A 92 -8.30 -3.35 4.84
C HIS A 92 -8.70 -2.24 5.80
N ARG A 93 -8.73 -1.02 5.27
CA ARG A 93 -9.20 0.16 5.98
C ARG A 93 -9.86 1.10 4.98
N THR A 94 -10.99 1.66 5.39
CA THR A 94 -11.79 2.55 4.54
C THR A 94 -12.07 3.83 5.29
N VAL A 95 -11.92 4.95 4.60
CA VAL A 95 -12.28 6.28 5.12
C VAL A 95 -13.13 7.01 4.11
N ALA A 96 -14.01 7.89 4.60
CA ALA A 96 -14.83 8.73 3.74
C ALA A 96 -13.96 9.72 2.95
N TYR A 97 -14.36 10.03 1.73
CA TYR A 97 -13.68 11.02 0.90
C TYR A 97 -14.34 12.40 0.99
N PRO A 98 -13.56 13.49 1.10
CA PRO A 98 -12.11 13.51 1.25
C PRO A 98 -11.67 13.15 2.68
N PRO A 99 -10.64 12.30 2.86
CA PRO A 99 -10.06 12.06 4.18
C PRO A 99 -9.49 13.37 4.74
N THR A 100 -9.60 13.54 6.05
CA THR A 100 -8.92 14.60 6.78
C THR A 100 -7.39 14.40 6.73
N SER A 101 -6.63 15.46 6.98
CA SER A 101 -5.17 15.35 7.09
C SER A 101 -4.73 14.38 8.21
N ALA A 102 -5.56 14.18 9.23
CA ALA A 102 -5.29 13.20 10.29
C ALA A 102 -5.47 11.77 9.77
N GLU A 103 -6.58 11.48 9.08
CA GLU A 103 -6.83 10.15 8.50
C GLU A 103 -5.77 9.76 7.47
N TYR A 104 -5.31 10.71 6.63
CA TYR A 104 -4.19 10.45 5.73
C TYR A 104 -2.90 10.09 6.48
N ARG A 105 -2.59 10.77 7.59
CA ARG A 105 -1.42 10.42 8.42
C ARG A 105 -1.55 9.03 9.01
N GLU A 106 -2.73 8.69 9.52
CA GLU A 106 -2.97 7.40 10.17
C GLU A 106 -2.92 6.24 9.18
N ILE A 107 -3.53 6.38 8.01
CA ILE A 107 -3.48 5.37 6.95
C ILE A 107 -2.04 5.14 6.49
N VAL A 108 -1.30 6.23 6.22
CA VAL A 108 0.09 6.12 5.78
C VAL A 108 0.98 5.51 6.86
N ALA A 109 0.80 5.89 8.13
CA ALA A 109 1.50 5.28 9.25
C ALA A 109 1.20 3.78 9.34
N GLY A 110 -0.06 3.39 9.17
CA GLY A 110 -0.47 1.99 9.13
C GLY A 110 0.15 1.20 7.97
N VAL A 111 0.32 1.81 6.80
CA VAL A 111 1.02 1.19 5.66
C VAL A 111 2.52 1.03 5.94
N VAL A 112 3.16 2.04 6.53
CA VAL A 112 4.58 1.94 6.91
C VAL A 112 4.77 0.84 7.96
N ALA A 113 3.92 0.76 8.98
CA ALA A 113 3.97 -0.31 9.98
C ALA A 113 3.76 -1.69 9.34
N ALA A 114 2.80 -1.82 8.42
CA ALA A 114 2.58 -3.08 7.70
C ALA A 114 3.80 -3.49 6.85
N LEU A 115 4.42 -2.56 6.13
CA LEU A 115 5.57 -2.86 5.27
C LEU A 115 6.84 -3.13 6.08
N ARG A 116 7.17 -2.24 7.03
CA ARG A 116 8.41 -2.27 7.79
C ARG A 116 8.36 -3.27 8.94
N ASP A 117 7.37 -3.12 9.81
CA ASP A 117 7.36 -3.80 11.11
C ASP A 117 6.80 -5.22 10.98
N VAL A 118 5.70 -5.36 10.24
CA VAL A 118 5.08 -6.67 10.00
C VAL A 118 5.83 -7.42 8.90
N ASN A 119 5.93 -6.85 7.70
CA ASN A 119 6.47 -7.57 6.54
C ASN A 119 8.00 -7.55 6.44
N GLY A 120 8.69 -6.77 7.28
CA GLY A 120 10.14 -6.76 7.37
C GLY A 120 10.85 -6.16 6.15
N VAL A 121 10.18 -5.28 5.39
CA VAL A 121 10.83 -4.56 4.28
C VAL A 121 11.96 -3.69 4.85
N PRO A 122 13.21 -3.82 4.38
CA PRO A 122 14.34 -3.11 5.00
C PRO A 122 14.26 -1.58 4.85
N GLY A 123 13.80 -1.10 3.69
CA GLY A 123 13.73 0.33 3.39
C GLY A 123 12.93 0.63 2.11
N PRO A 124 12.58 1.91 1.87
CA PRO A 124 11.81 2.34 0.70
C PRO A 124 12.46 1.96 -0.66
N GLU A 125 13.77 1.82 -0.73
CA GLU A 125 14.53 1.42 -1.92
C GLU A 125 14.24 -0.01 -2.40
N HIS A 126 13.73 -0.86 -1.50
CA HIS A 126 13.26 -2.19 -1.82
C HIS A 126 11.82 -2.17 -2.39
N LEU A 127 11.14 -1.04 -2.34
CA LEU A 127 9.79 -0.91 -2.86
C LEU A 127 9.78 -0.53 -4.34
N GLY A 128 8.70 -0.93 -5.01
CA GLY A 128 8.29 -0.38 -6.29
C GLY A 128 6.82 0.00 -6.25
N TYR A 129 6.39 0.92 -7.11
CA TYR A 129 5.00 1.35 -7.17
C TYR A 129 4.44 1.30 -8.59
N ARG A 130 3.11 1.23 -8.66
CA ARG A 130 2.32 1.42 -9.87
C ARG A 130 1.17 2.33 -9.52
N ALA A 131 0.92 3.34 -10.33
CA ALA A 131 -0.26 4.19 -10.16
C ALA A 131 -0.92 4.41 -11.51
N TRP A 132 -2.24 4.28 -11.54
CA TRP A 132 -3.00 4.42 -12.77
C TRP A 132 -4.44 4.88 -12.50
N GLU A 133 -5.04 5.48 -13.51
CA GLU A 133 -6.45 5.84 -13.53
C GLU A 133 -7.26 4.66 -14.08
N ALA A 134 -7.89 3.90 -13.18
CA ALA A 134 -8.63 2.69 -13.53
C ALA A 134 -9.89 2.99 -14.37
N LEU A 135 -10.49 4.17 -14.19
CA LEU A 135 -11.71 4.58 -14.92
C LEU A 135 -11.42 5.15 -16.31
N GLU A 136 -10.19 5.61 -16.60
CA GLU A 136 -9.80 6.22 -17.88
C GLU A 136 -8.76 5.34 -18.61
N GLY A 137 -9.11 4.07 -18.83
CA GLY A 137 -8.31 3.18 -19.68
C GLY A 137 -6.93 2.79 -19.13
N ASN A 138 -6.74 2.84 -17.80
CA ASN A 138 -5.49 2.53 -17.11
C ASN A 138 -4.33 3.46 -17.49
N ARG A 139 -4.61 4.76 -17.62
CA ARG A 139 -3.56 5.76 -17.87
C ARG A 139 -2.59 5.83 -16.69
N TYR A 140 -1.29 5.73 -17.00
CA TYR A 140 -0.23 5.79 -16.00
C TYR A 140 -0.16 7.14 -15.29
N ARG A 141 0.12 7.07 -13.98
CA ARG A 141 0.44 8.22 -13.17
C ARG A 141 1.81 8.05 -12.53
N THR A 142 2.66 9.05 -12.70
CA THR A 142 3.91 9.15 -11.94
C THR A 142 3.60 9.75 -10.57
N LEU A 143 4.14 9.11 -9.53
CA LEU A 143 4.15 9.59 -8.17
C LEU A 143 5.58 10.01 -7.80
N ASP A 144 5.71 11.06 -7.00
CA ASP A 144 6.98 11.47 -6.43
C ASP A 144 7.19 10.77 -5.08
N LEU A 145 7.69 9.53 -5.11
CA LEU A 145 7.96 8.71 -3.94
C LEU A 145 9.47 8.50 -3.79
N PRO A 146 10.14 9.10 -2.80
CA PRO A 146 11.59 9.05 -2.69
C PRO A 146 12.04 7.61 -2.44
N GLY A 147 12.94 7.13 -3.31
CA GLY A 147 13.55 5.80 -3.19
C GLY A 147 12.68 4.68 -3.76
N VAL A 148 11.42 4.95 -4.12
CA VAL A 148 10.51 3.93 -4.63
C VAL A 148 10.53 3.93 -6.16
N GLU A 149 10.78 2.77 -6.74
CA GLU A 149 10.90 2.62 -8.19
C GLU A 149 9.52 2.57 -8.87
N ALA A 150 9.32 3.34 -9.94
CA ALA A 150 8.13 3.19 -10.77
C ALA A 150 8.20 1.89 -11.58
N LEU A 151 7.22 0.99 -11.39
CA LEU A 151 7.12 -0.28 -12.10
C LEU A 151 6.13 -0.18 -13.26
N PRO A 152 6.31 -0.96 -14.35
CA PRO A 152 5.31 -1.06 -15.42
C PRO A 152 4.03 -1.72 -14.90
N LEU A 153 2.86 -1.41 -15.50
CA LEU A 153 1.63 -2.15 -15.21
C LEU A 153 1.80 -3.60 -15.65
N ARG A 154 1.16 -4.52 -14.92
CA ARG A 154 1.05 -5.91 -15.38
C ARG A 154 0.21 -5.91 -16.67
N ALA A 155 0.66 -6.68 -17.65
CA ALA A 155 -0.18 -6.95 -18.83
C ALA A 155 -1.50 -7.60 -18.38
N PRO A 156 -2.63 -7.30 -19.03
CA PRO A 156 -3.89 -7.98 -18.77
C PRO A 156 -3.68 -9.51 -18.85
N GLY A 157 -3.99 -10.24 -17.77
CA GLY A 157 -3.88 -11.70 -17.72
C GLY A 157 -2.63 -12.28 -17.05
N ALA A 158 -1.68 -11.47 -16.60
CA ALA A 158 -0.56 -11.95 -15.78
C ALA A 158 -1.04 -12.27 -14.35
N ARG A 159 -1.32 -13.54 -14.06
CA ARG A 159 -1.55 -14.02 -12.68
C ARG A 159 -0.26 -13.94 -11.87
N ALA A 160 -0.42 -13.68 -10.57
CA ALA A 160 0.63 -13.82 -9.57
C ALA A 160 1.10 -15.29 -9.50
#